data_AF-A0A3A5PZ96-F1
#
_entry.id   AF-A0A3A5PZ96-F1
#
_cell.length_a   1.000
_cell.length_b   1.000
_cell.length_c   1.000
_cell.angle_alpha   90.00
_cell.angle_beta   90.00
_cell.angle_gamma   90.00
#
_symmetry.space_group_name_H-M   'P 1'
#
loop_
_entity.id
_entity.type
_entity.pdbx_description
1 polymer ?
#
loop_
_entity_poly.entity_id
_entity_poly.type
_entity_poly.pdbx_seq_one_letter_code
_entity_poly.pdbx_strand_id
1 'polypeptide(L)'
;CEENPDMDEALKSKVKFSVNSSKITMLQPYGLKVGLLDRLQTTKIEYWIKWEDMVDTDQGWLLQEGNSLKCDVSAIRPGCFKVFAVVTLSDNTVITTDLKDIEVRYPHADKDIANSPVVKAKMEEVWQATKNAMTTTHRQEKGCWIYLNTLTGQYEFGDIDNGPLVENNGKDGGHISPSVPKKVKQSESPLEHGYYRVA
;
A
#
# COMPACT_ATOMS: atom_id res chain seq x y z
N CYS A 1 29.11 20.61 -26.18
CA CYS A 1 28.84 21.19 -24.86
C CYS A 1 29.18 20.14 -23.85
N GLU A 2 30.36 20.25 -23.23
CA GLU A 2 30.76 19.34 -22.15
C GLU A 2 29.98 19.77 -20.91
N GLU A 3 29.07 18.92 -20.44
CA GLU A 3 28.43 19.08 -19.14
C GLU A 3 29.53 19.03 -18.08
N ASN A 4 29.70 20.10 -17.32
CA ASN A 4 30.71 20.17 -16.26
C ASN A 4 30.15 19.45 -15.01
N PRO A 5 30.64 18.23 -14.68
CA PRO A 5 30.05 17.40 -13.64
C PRO A 5 30.12 18.05 -12.26
N ASP A 6 31.10 18.91 -12.01
CA ASP A 6 31.26 19.63 -10.74
C ASP A 6 30.14 20.65 -10.49
N MET A 7 29.58 21.23 -11.56
CA MET A 7 28.49 22.20 -11.46
C MET A 7 27.14 21.51 -11.19
N ASP A 8 26.95 20.31 -11.75
CA ASP A 8 25.73 19.51 -11.59
C ASP A 8 25.62 18.91 -10.18
N GLU A 9 26.74 18.42 -9.61
CA GLU A 9 26.86 18.01 -8.19
C GLU A 9 26.56 19.18 -7.23
N ALA A 10 27.12 20.36 -7.51
CA ALA A 10 26.88 21.55 -6.70
C ALA A 10 25.41 21.98 -6.72
N LEU A 11 24.72 21.89 -7.86
CA LEU A 11 23.29 22.20 -7.98
C LEU A 11 22.40 21.15 -7.30
N LYS A 12 22.73 19.86 -7.44
CA LYS A 12 22.07 18.75 -6.73
C LYS A 12 22.13 18.94 -5.21
N SER A 13 23.26 19.43 -4.69
CA SER A 13 23.41 19.71 -3.25
C SER A 13 22.43 20.78 -2.71
N LYS A 14 21.88 21.63 -3.59
CA LYS A 14 20.92 22.69 -3.25
C LYS A 14 19.46 22.24 -3.23
N VAL A 15 19.17 21.05 -3.75
CA VAL A 15 17.82 20.47 -3.77
C VAL A 15 17.81 19.24 -2.86
N LYS A 16 17.11 19.34 -1.73
CA LYS A 16 17.02 18.25 -0.75
C LYS A 16 15.69 17.52 -0.88
N PHE A 17 15.74 16.23 -1.14
CA PHE A 17 14.56 15.37 -1.13
C PHE A 17 14.45 14.59 0.19
N SER A 18 13.25 14.55 0.74
CA SER A 18 12.96 13.91 2.01
C SER A 18 11.62 13.19 1.99
N VAL A 19 11.57 12.08 2.71
CA VAL A 19 10.36 11.31 2.98
C VAL A 19 10.11 11.35 4.49
N ASN A 20 8.89 11.62 4.92
CA ASN A 20 8.55 11.72 6.34
C ASN A 20 8.61 10.37 7.09
N SER A 21 8.41 9.25 6.40
CA SER A 21 8.59 7.91 6.92
C SER A 21 9.03 6.95 5.81
N SER A 22 10.06 6.14 6.07
CA SER A 22 10.51 5.07 5.16
C SER A 22 9.79 3.74 5.39
N LYS A 23 8.96 3.63 6.44
CA LYS A 23 8.17 2.43 6.75
C LYS A 23 6.74 2.83 7.07
N ILE A 24 5.81 2.35 6.26
CA ILE A 24 4.41 2.75 6.33
C ILE A 24 3.50 1.54 6.16
N THR A 25 2.36 1.56 6.84
CA THR A 25 1.30 0.58 6.62
C THR A 25 0.45 1.01 5.43
N MET A 26 -0.15 0.07 4.70
CA MET A 26 -1.11 0.40 3.65
C MET A 26 -2.18 1.39 4.13
N LEU A 27 -2.58 2.30 3.25
CA LEU A 27 -3.50 3.43 3.48
C LEU A 27 -3.00 4.49 4.46
N GLN A 28 -1.85 4.28 5.11
CA GLN A 28 -1.22 5.33 5.87
C GLN A 28 -0.69 6.41 4.90
N PRO A 29 -0.95 7.69 5.18
CA PRO A 29 -0.38 8.77 4.38
C PRO A 29 1.13 8.86 4.62
N TYR A 30 1.88 9.09 3.54
CA TYR A 30 3.29 9.44 3.56
C TYR A 30 3.51 10.70 2.73
N GLY A 31 4.45 11.51 3.19
CA GLY A 31 4.72 12.84 2.66
C GLY A 31 6.11 12.88 2.04
N LEU A 32 6.15 13.29 0.79
CA LEU A 32 7.36 13.61 0.04
C LEU A 32 7.56 15.12 0.06
N LYS A 33 8.79 15.56 0.26
CA LYS A 33 9.11 16.98 0.31
C LYS A 33 10.41 17.30 -0.40
N VAL A 34 10.35 18.31 -1.26
CA VAL A 34 11.51 19.00 -1.83
C VAL A 34 11.81 20.24 -0.99
N GLY A 35 13.04 20.36 -0.52
CA GLY A 35 13.61 21.57 0.06
C GLY A 35 14.57 22.24 -0.92
N LEU A 36 14.45 23.55 -1.06
CA LEU A 36 15.31 24.35 -1.92
C LEU A 36 16.20 25.25 -1.06
N LEU A 37 17.51 25.23 -1.32
CA LEU A 37 18.45 26.20 -0.76
C LEU A 37 18.52 27.45 -1.66
N ASP A 38 19.05 28.55 -1.14
CA ASP A 38 19.47 29.74 -1.92
C ASP A 38 18.40 30.46 -2.79
N ARG A 39 17.15 30.62 -2.32
CA ARG A 39 16.08 31.35 -3.04
C ARG A 39 15.83 30.84 -4.47
N LEU A 40 16.18 29.58 -4.76
CA LEU A 40 15.89 28.96 -6.04
C LEU A 40 14.38 29.03 -6.33
N GLN A 41 14.04 29.42 -7.55
CA GLN A 41 12.67 29.43 -8.03
C GLN A 41 12.43 28.24 -8.95
N THR A 42 11.35 27.51 -8.70
CA THR A 42 10.94 26.34 -9.47
C THR A 42 9.76 26.69 -10.36
N THR A 43 9.79 26.19 -11.59
CA THR A 43 8.67 26.27 -12.54
C THR A 43 7.84 24.99 -12.53
N LYS A 44 8.45 23.85 -12.16
CA LYS A 44 7.78 22.56 -12.07
C LYS A 44 8.49 21.62 -11.10
N ILE A 45 7.71 20.77 -10.43
CA ILE A 45 8.15 19.68 -9.57
C ILE A 45 7.29 18.46 -9.91
N GLU A 46 7.95 17.34 -10.16
CA GLU A 46 7.33 16.05 -10.41
C GLU A 46 7.81 15.05 -9.35
N TYR A 47 6.87 14.38 -8.68
CA TYR A 47 7.17 13.30 -7.72
C TYR A 47 6.94 11.96 -8.39
N TRP A 48 7.89 11.06 -8.25
CA TRP A 48 7.89 9.77 -8.92
C TRP A 48 8.08 8.62 -7.93
N ILE A 49 7.49 7.47 -8.25
CA ILE A 49 7.67 6.20 -7.55
C ILE A 49 8.02 5.09 -8.54
N LYS A 50 8.91 4.17 -8.16
CA LYS A 50 9.20 2.95 -8.93
C LYS A 50 9.43 1.76 -8.01
N TRP A 51 9.31 0.54 -8.52
CA TRP A 51 9.68 -0.63 -7.73
C TRP A 51 11.18 -0.64 -7.42
N GLU A 52 11.56 -1.26 -6.31
CA GLU A 52 12.98 -1.36 -5.91
C GLU A 52 13.83 -2.14 -6.93
N ASP A 53 13.24 -3.13 -7.60
CA ASP A 53 13.87 -4.01 -8.59
C ASP A 53 13.82 -3.46 -10.02
N MET A 54 13.16 -2.31 -10.26
CA MET A 54 13.17 -1.64 -11.57
C MET A 54 14.49 -0.90 -11.79
N VAL A 55 15.31 -1.45 -12.70
CA VAL A 55 16.56 -0.86 -13.18
C VAL A 55 16.30 0.42 -13.97
N ASP A 56 17.26 1.35 -13.93
CA ASP A 56 17.19 2.80 -14.17
C ASP A 56 16.60 3.37 -15.49
N THR A 57 15.90 2.58 -16.31
CA THR A 57 15.40 3.02 -17.62
C THR A 57 13.91 2.85 -17.88
N ASP A 58 13.15 2.13 -17.05
CA ASP A 58 11.70 2.01 -17.25
C ASP A 58 10.89 2.91 -16.31
N GLN A 59 9.92 3.59 -16.92
CA GLN A 59 9.18 4.73 -16.40
C GLN A 59 8.55 4.41 -15.04
N GLY A 60 9.12 5.01 -13.99
CA GLY A 60 8.41 5.12 -12.71
C GLY A 60 7.04 5.77 -12.93
N TRP A 61 6.17 5.67 -11.94
CA TRP A 61 4.85 6.27 -11.99
C TRP A 61 4.87 7.67 -11.41
N LEU A 62 4.32 8.63 -12.15
CA LEU A 62 4.14 9.99 -11.70
C LEU A 62 3.06 10.04 -10.61
N LEU A 63 3.46 10.43 -9.40
CA LEU A 63 2.56 10.62 -8.26
C LEU A 63 1.83 11.96 -8.35
N GLN A 64 2.57 13.02 -8.65
CA GLN A 64 2.07 14.39 -8.65
C GLN A 64 3.00 15.27 -9.49
N GLU A 65 2.42 16.17 -10.27
CA GLU A 65 3.10 17.24 -11.00
C GLU A 65 2.51 18.60 -10.60
N GLY A 66 3.36 19.62 -10.54
CA GLY A 66 2.94 21.01 -10.32
C GLY A 66 4.04 21.82 -9.66
N ASN A 67 3.66 22.82 -8.85
CA ASN A 67 4.63 23.75 -8.24
C ASN A 67 4.75 23.53 -6.72
N SER A 68 4.13 22.47 -6.20
CA SER A 68 4.11 22.17 -4.77
C SER A 68 5.41 21.52 -4.32
N LEU A 69 6.04 22.09 -3.29
CA LEU A 69 7.20 21.52 -2.60
C LEU A 69 6.85 20.31 -1.72
N LYS A 70 5.57 19.90 -1.70
CA LYS A 70 5.07 18.73 -0.98
C LYS A 70 4.13 17.90 -1.84
N CYS A 71 4.17 16.59 -1.61
CA CYS A 71 3.23 15.61 -2.13
C CYS A 71 2.87 14.65 -0.99
N ASP A 72 1.60 14.68 -0.58
CA ASP A 72 1.06 13.76 0.42
C ASP A 72 0.22 12.71 -0.31
N VAL A 73 0.59 11.44 -0.16
CA VAL A 73 0.00 10.30 -0.87
C VAL A 73 -0.27 9.15 0.10
N SER A 74 -1.28 8.33 -0.20
CA SER A 74 -1.59 7.15 0.62
C SER A 74 -1.00 5.90 -0.03
N ALA A 75 -0.39 5.04 0.78
CA ALA A 75 0.23 3.82 0.27
C ALA A 75 -0.82 2.74 -0.04
N ILE A 76 -1.22 2.63 -1.30
CA ILE A 76 -2.30 1.70 -1.70
C ILE A 76 -1.81 0.32 -2.13
N ARG A 77 -0.49 0.07 -2.09
CA ARG A 77 0.11 -1.20 -2.48
C ARG A 77 1.27 -1.57 -1.56
N PRO A 78 1.31 -2.81 -1.02
CA PRO A 78 2.44 -3.27 -0.21
C PRO A 78 3.63 -3.62 -1.12
N GLY A 79 4.84 -3.40 -0.60
CA GLY A 79 6.08 -3.60 -1.34
C GLY A 79 7.20 -2.63 -0.95
N CYS A 80 8.38 -2.84 -1.53
CA CYS A 80 9.50 -1.91 -1.43
C CYS A 80 9.58 -1.08 -2.70
N PHE A 81 9.64 0.25 -2.54
CA PHE A 81 9.63 1.20 -3.63
C PHE A 81 10.74 2.22 -3.46
N LYS A 82 11.18 2.79 -4.57
CA LYS A 82 12.02 3.98 -4.61
C LYS A 82 11.20 5.19 -5.01
N VAL A 83 11.38 6.28 -4.30
CA VAL A 83 10.76 7.58 -4.61
C VAL A 83 11.83 8.64 -4.85
N PHE A 84 11.53 9.57 -5.74
CA PHE A 84 12.39 10.70 -6.08
C PHE A 84 11.56 11.85 -6.63
N ALA A 85 12.19 13.01 -6.78
CA ALA A 85 11.60 14.17 -7.43
C ALA A 85 12.44 14.63 -8.62
N VAL A 86 11.78 15.19 -9.62
CA VAL A 86 12.39 15.94 -10.72
C VAL A 86 11.95 17.39 -10.57
N VAL A 87 12.93 18.29 -10.47
CA VAL A 87 12.70 19.72 -10.20
C VAL A 87 13.19 20.52 -11.41
N THR A 88 12.29 21.28 -12.03
CA THR A 88 12.63 22.25 -13.07
C THR A 88 12.73 23.64 -12.46
N LEU A 89 13.88 24.28 -12.62
CA LEU A 89 14.16 25.63 -12.16
C LEU A 89 13.68 26.67 -13.19
N SER A 90 13.61 27.94 -12.79
CA SER A 90 13.21 29.05 -13.67
C SER A 90 14.13 29.30 -14.88
N ASP A 91 15.37 28.83 -14.83
CA ASP A 91 16.33 28.86 -15.94
C ASP A 91 16.25 27.61 -16.83
N ASN A 92 15.23 26.76 -16.63
CA ASN A 92 15.02 25.47 -17.27
C ASN A 92 16.03 24.38 -16.91
N THR A 93 16.88 24.59 -15.90
CA THR A 93 17.71 23.52 -15.35
C THR A 93 16.82 22.45 -14.72
N VAL A 94 17.08 21.18 -15.05
CA VAL A 94 16.35 20.03 -14.51
C VAL A 94 17.25 19.28 -13.53
N ILE A 95 16.78 19.11 -12.30
CA ILE A 95 17.50 18.41 -11.24
C ILE A 95 16.68 17.20 -10.82
N THR A 96 17.23 16.02 -10.99
CA THR A 96 16.69 14.78 -10.42
C THR A 96 17.34 14.53 -9.06
N THR A 97 16.51 14.35 -8.04
CA THR A 97 16.99 14.11 -6.66
C THR A 97 17.40 12.66 -6.45
N ASP A 98 18.16 12.40 -5.38
CA ASP A 98 18.47 11.03 -4.95
C ASP A 98 17.21 10.19 -4.72
N LEU A 99 17.34 8.90 -5.00
CA LEU A 99 16.34 7.89 -4.67
C LEU A 99 16.26 7.69 -3.15
N LYS A 100 15.05 7.57 -2.63
CA LYS A 100 14.78 7.17 -1.25
C LYS A 100 13.91 5.92 -1.23
N ASP A 101 14.25 4.99 -0.36
CA ASP A 101 13.50 3.75 -0.20
C ASP A 101 12.31 3.95 0.75
N ILE A 102 11.17 3.36 0.38
CA ILE A 102 9.98 3.23 1.21
C ILE A 102 9.52 1.77 1.23
N GLU A 103 9.17 1.27 2.41
CA GLU A 103 8.60 -0.04 2.63
C GLU A 103 7.13 0.12 3.04
N VAL A 104 6.22 -0.36 2.19
CA VAL A 104 4.79 -0.43 2.46
C VAL A 104 4.42 -1.82 2.94
N ARG A 105 3.87 -1.92 4.15
CA ARG A 105 3.49 -3.18 4.78
C ARG A 105 1.98 -3.37 4.78
N TYR A 106 1.55 -4.63 4.76
CA TYR A 106 0.16 -4.96 5.06
C TYR A 106 -0.24 -4.47 6.47
N PRO A 107 -1.54 -4.15 6.68
CA PRO A 107 -2.07 -3.92 8.02
C PRO A 107 -1.79 -5.12 8.94
N HIS A 108 -1.47 -4.82 10.20
CA HIS A 108 -1.21 -5.85 11.20
C HIS A 108 -2.53 -6.44 11.68
N ALA A 109 -2.65 -7.77 11.65
CA ALA A 109 -3.89 -8.48 12.00
C ALA A 109 -4.47 -8.02 13.35
N ASP A 110 -3.66 -8.08 14.41
CA ASP A 110 -4.15 -7.77 15.77
C ASP A 110 -4.41 -6.28 16.03
N LYS A 111 -3.68 -5.39 15.35
CA LYS A 111 -3.69 -3.95 15.67
C LYS A 111 -4.64 -3.17 14.77
N ASP A 112 -4.66 -3.51 13.49
CA ASP A 112 -5.36 -2.73 12.46
C ASP A 112 -6.65 -3.44 12.01
N ILE A 113 -6.60 -4.75 11.79
CA ILE A 113 -7.74 -5.52 11.27
C ILE A 113 -8.70 -5.85 12.40
N ALA A 114 -8.22 -6.53 13.45
CA ALA A 114 -9.04 -7.00 14.57
C ALA A 114 -9.67 -5.85 15.36
N ASN A 115 -9.11 -4.65 15.31
CA ASN A 115 -9.66 -3.46 15.98
C ASN A 115 -10.68 -2.68 15.14
N SER A 116 -10.80 -2.95 13.84
CA SER A 116 -11.78 -2.30 12.98
C SER A 116 -13.21 -2.59 13.44
N PRO A 117 -14.06 -1.58 13.69
CA PRO A 117 -15.45 -1.80 14.11
C PRO A 117 -16.25 -2.63 13.10
N VAL A 118 -16.01 -2.42 11.81
CA VAL A 118 -16.68 -3.16 10.72
C VAL A 118 -16.25 -4.63 10.71
N VAL A 119 -14.96 -4.90 10.93
CA VAL A 119 -14.45 -6.29 11.03
C VAL A 119 -15.00 -6.96 12.30
N LYS A 120 -15.00 -6.27 13.44
CA LYS A 120 -15.57 -6.81 14.69
C LYS A 120 -17.04 -7.19 14.53
N ALA A 121 -17.84 -6.30 13.94
CA ALA A 121 -19.25 -6.59 13.67
C ALA A 121 -19.41 -7.82 12.76
N LYS A 122 -18.57 -7.94 11.72
CA LYS A 122 -18.62 -9.12 10.85
C LYS A 122 -18.20 -10.41 11.54
N MET A 123 -17.16 -10.37 12.37
CA MET A 123 -16.72 -11.55 13.12
C MET A 123 -17.77 -12.01 14.13
N GLU A 124 -18.53 -11.09 14.73
CA GLU A 124 -19.66 -11.45 15.57
C GLU A 124 -20.79 -12.11 14.75
N GLU A 125 -21.13 -11.61 13.56
CA GLU A 125 -22.09 -12.28 12.66
C GLU A 125 -21.64 -13.71 12.32
N VAL A 126 -20.38 -13.88 11.93
CA VAL A 126 -19.80 -15.18 11.57
C VAL A 126 -19.82 -16.13 12.78
N TRP A 127 -19.53 -15.62 13.98
CA TRP A 127 -19.61 -16.38 15.21
C TRP A 127 -21.05 -16.82 15.53
N GLN A 128 -22.02 -15.92 15.40
CA GLN A 128 -23.43 -16.27 15.59
C GLN A 128 -23.91 -17.30 14.56
N ALA A 129 -23.49 -17.16 13.29
CA ALA A 129 -23.78 -18.16 12.26
C ALA A 129 -23.18 -19.53 12.58
N THR A 130 -21.96 -19.56 13.14
CA THR A 130 -21.32 -20.80 13.62
C THR A 130 -22.11 -21.42 14.76
N LYS A 131 -22.52 -20.64 15.76
CA LYS A 131 -23.37 -21.12 16.87
C LYS A 131 -24.72 -21.67 16.39
N ASN A 132 -25.37 -20.99 15.46
CA ASN A 132 -26.66 -21.42 14.91
C ASN A 132 -26.55 -22.70 14.07
N ALA A 133 -25.38 -22.95 13.47
CA ALA A 133 -25.12 -24.19 12.72
C ALA A 133 -24.72 -25.37 13.63
N MET A 134 -24.47 -25.12 14.93
CA MET A 134 -24.17 -26.16 15.91
C MET A 134 -25.44 -26.71 16.54
N THR A 135 -25.49 -28.03 16.66
CA THR A 135 -26.53 -28.77 17.36
C THR A 135 -25.87 -29.72 18.38
N THR A 136 -26.68 -30.44 19.16
CA THR A 136 -26.13 -31.47 20.07
C THR A 136 -25.40 -32.58 19.32
N THR A 137 -25.78 -32.86 18.07
CA THR A 137 -25.26 -33.99 17.28
C THR A 137 -24.29 -33.58 16.18
N HIS A 138 -24.29 -32.33 15.74
CA HIS A 138 -23.46 -31.85 14.63
C HIS A 138 -22.88 -30.47 14.86
N ARG A 139 -21.76 -30.17 14.20
CA ARG A 139 -21.13 -28.84 14.18
C ARG A 139 -20.63 -28.48 12.78
N GLN A 140 -20.55 -27.19 12.51
CA GLN A 140 -20.00 -26.64 11.27
C GLN A 140 -19.41 -25.26 11.52
N GLU A 141 -18.16 -25.03 11.10
CA GLU A 141 -17.54 -23.70 11.19
C GLU A 141 -17.95 -22.82 9.99
N LYS A 142 -18.22 -21.54 10.29
CA LYS A 142 -18.50 -20.48 9.32
C LYS A 142 -17.37 -19.48 9.31
N GLY A 143 -17.11 -18.86 8.16
CA GLY A 143 -16.03 -17.90 7.98
C GLY A 143 -16.30 -16.95 6.84
N CYS A 144 -15.36 -16.03 6.61
CA CYS A 144 -15.34 -15.18 5.43
C CYS A 144 -13.91 -14.74 5.15
N TRP A 145 -13.64 -14.34 3.91
CA TRP A 145 -12.45 -13.58 3.56
C TRP A 145 -12.59 -12.13 3.99
N ILE A 146 -11.50 -11.55 4.49
CA ILE A 146 -11.39 -10.11 4.77
C ILE A 146 -10.47 -9.50 3.73
N TYR A 147 -10.97 -8.49 3.02
CA TYR A 147 -10.23 -7.74 2.02
C TYR A 147 -10.11 -6.28 2.43
N LEU A 148 -8.98 -5.66 2.11
CA LEU A 148 -8.87 -4.21 2.15
C LEU A 148 -9.09 -3.66 0.74
N ASN A 149 -10.15 -2.87 0.56
CA ASN A 149 -10.40 -2.13 -0.67
C ASN A 149 -9.60 -0.82 -0.62
N THR A 150 -8.58 -0.69 -1.47
CA THR A 150 -7.70 0.49 -1.41
C THR A 150 -8.27 1.72 -2.09
N LEU A 151 -9.34 1.58 -2.89
CA LEU A 151 -10.08 2.71 -3.47
C LEU A 151 -10.91 3.43 -2.41
N THR A 152 -11.61 2.67 -1.57
CA THR A 152 -12.51 3.22 -0.53
C THR A 152 -11.83 3.35 0.83
N GLY A 153 -10.70 2.66 1.02
CA GLY A 153 -10.02 2.54 2.29
C GLY A 153 -10.78 1.70 3.33
N GLN A 154 -11.77 0.92 2.90
CA GLN A 154 -12.65 0.14 3.77
C GLN A 154 -12.36 -1.36 3.69
N TYR A 155 -12.71 -2.07 4.75
CA TYR A 155 -12.71 -3.54 4.74
C TYR A 155 -13.99 -4.07 4.07
N GLU A 156 -13.81 -5.05 3.18
CA GLU A 156 -14.88 -5.78 2.51
C GLU A 156 -14.78 -7.27 2.82
N PHE A 157 -15.90 -7.99 2.69
CA PHE A 157 -16.00 -9.38 3.06
C PHE A 157 -16.45 -10.22 1.87
N GLY A 158 -15.72 -11.30 1.60
CA GLY A 158 -16.14 -12.29 0.61
C GLY A 158 -16.52 -13.59 1.29
N ASP A 159 -17.48 -14.28 0.69
CA ASP A 159 -17.90 -15.58 1.18
C ASP A 159 -16.78 -16.62 1.02
N ILE A 160 -16.84 -17.62 1.90
CA ILE A 160 -16.02 -18.82 1.81
C ILE A 160 -16.91 -20.04 1.94
N ASP A 161 -16.51 -21.14 1.31
CA ASP A 161 -17.18 -22.41 1.53
C ASP A 161 -17.10 -22.77 3.02
N ASN A 162 -18.25 -23.09 3.59
CA ASN A 162 -18.34 -23.49 5.00
C ASN A 162 -17.51 -24.76 5.23
N GLY A 163 -17.08 -24.97 6.47
CA GLY A 163 -16.52 -26.26 6.86
C GLY A 163 -17.51 -27.41 6.59
N PRO A 164 -17.04 -28.66 6.49
CA PRO A 164 -17.94 -29.79 6.40
C PRO A 164 -18.83 -29.85 7.66
N LEU A 165 -20.09 -30.24 7.50
CA LEU A 165 -20.94 -30.60 8.62
C LEU A 165 -20.42 -31.92 9.19
N VAL A 166 -20.03 -31.92 10.45
CA VAL A 166 -19.45 -33.10 11.12
C VAL A 166 -20.19 -33.45 12.40
N GLU A 167 -20.08 -34.70 12.85
CA GLU A 167 -20.65 -35.13 14.11
C GLU A 167 -19.96 -34.47 15.31
N ASN A 168 -20.71 -34.26 16.40
CA ASN A 168 -20.20 -33.73 17.64
C ASN A 168 -19.56 -34.82 18.52
N ASN A 169 -18.63 -35.59 17.93
CA ASN A 169 -17.95 -36.72 18.56
C ASN A 169 -16.52 -36.39 19.04
N GLY A 170 -16.08 -35.13 18.85
CA GLY A 170 -14.76 -34.65 19.22
C GLY A 170 -13.60 -35.17 18.35
N LYS A 171 -13.87 -35.99 17.32
CA LYS A 171 -12.87 -36.62 16.45
C LYS A 171 -12.86 -36.01 15.05
N ASP A 172 -14.02 -35.59 14.55
CA ASP A 172 -14.15 -35.07 13.20
C ASP A 172 -13.83 -33.58 13.14
N GLY A 173 -13.10 -33.16 12.11
CA GLY A 173 -12.73 -31.76 11.87
C GLY A 173 -13.76 -31.02 11.01
N GLY A 174 -14.61 -30.19 11.63
CA GLY A 174 -15.54 -29.31 10.93
C GLY A 174 -14.93 -27.97 10.47
N HIS A 175 -13.60 -27.93 10.34
CA HIS A 175 -12.86 -26.70 10.11
C HIS A 175 -12.98 -26.23 8.67
N ILE A 176 -12.94 -24.91 8.49
CA ILE A 176 -12.91 -24.31 7.17
C ILE A 176 -11.56 -24.61 6.53
N SER A 177 -11.60 -25.08 5.28
CA SER A 177 -10.42 -25.23 4.44
C SER A 177 -10.43 -24.13 3.37
N PRO A 178 -9.97 -22.91 3.71
CA PRO A 178 -9.99 -21.79 2.79
C PRO A 178 -9.17 -22.11 1.53
N SER A 179 -9.83 -22.25 0.38
CA SER A 179 -9.14 -22.20 -0.91
C SER A 179 -8.64 -20.78 -1.16
N VAL A 180 -7.42 -20.61 -1.67
CA VAL A 180 -6.91 -19.29 -2.06
C VAL A 180 -7.96 -18.59 -2.93
N PRO A 181 -8.48 -17.41 -2.53
CA PRO A 181 -9.53 -16.75 -3.28
C PRO A 181 -8.99 -16.45 -4.68
N LYS A 182 -9.86 -16.54 -5.71
CA LYS A 182 -9.48 -16.28 -7.10
C LYS A 182 -8.68 -14.98 -7.15
N LYS A 183 -7.43 -15.04 -7.62
CA LYS A 183 -6.56 -13.86 -7.74
C LYS A 183 -7.35 -12.77 -8.46
N VAL A 184 -7.73 -11.72 -7.74
CA VAL A 184 -8.15 -10.49 -8.40
C VAL A 184 -6.92 -10.04 -9.17
N LYS A 185 -7.06 -9.77 -10.47
CA LYS A 185 -5.95 -9.32 -11.31
C LYS A 185 -5.40 -8.04 -10.69
N GLN A 186 -4.25 -8.13 -10.02
CA GLN A 186 -3.56 -6.97 -9.47
C GLN A 186 -2.88 -6.26 -10.63
N SER A 187 -3.04 -4.94 -10.70
CA SER A 187 -2.27 -4.13 -11.64
C SER A 187 -0.77 -4.31 -11.42
N GLU A 188 0.06 -3.87 -12.36
CA GLU A 188 1.50 -3.72 -12.16
C GLU A 188 1.86 -2.34 -11.59
N SER A 189 0.95 -1.37 -11.70
CA SER A 189 1.11 -0.03 -11.16
C SER A 189 0.94 0.00 -9.63
N PRO A 190 1.84 0.66 -8.88
CA PRO A 190 1.64 0.94 -7.46
C PRO A 190 0.57 2.01 -7.20
N LEU A 191 0.10 2.68 -8.26
CA LEU A 191 -0.92 3.73 -8.20
C LEU A 191 -2.33 3.24 -8.56
N GLU A 192 -2.46 2.00 -9.01
CA GLU A 192 -3.76 1.43 -9.32
C GLU A 192 -4.38 0.76 -8.09
N HIS A 193 -5.61 1.17 -7.80
CA HIS A 193 -6.39 0.62 -6.71
C HIS A 193 -6.75 -0.85 -6.95
N GLY A 194 -6.93 -1.60 -5.87
CA GLY A 194 -7.25 -3.01 -5.96
C GLY A 194 -7.67 -3.62 -4.63
N TYR A 195 -7.95 -4.92 -4.69
CA TYR A 195 -8.26 -5.74 -3.53
C TYR A 195 -7.01 -6.44 -3.03
N TYR A 196 -6.67 -6.19 -1.77
CA TYR A 196 -5.53 -6.83 -1.14
C TYR A 196 -6.03 -7.76 -0.04
N ARG A 197 -5.62 -9.03 -0.15
CA ARG A 197 -5.80 -10.00 0.92
C ARG A 197 -4.94 -9.54 2.10
N VAL A 198 -5.58 -9.37 3.25
CA VAL A 198 -4.88 -9.15 4.50
C VAL A 198 -5.10 -10.42 5.31
N ALA A 199 -4.01 -11.16 5.57
CA ALA A 199 -4.04 -12.48 6.19
C ALA A 199 -4.32 -12.39 7.69
#